data_AF-A0A8J6H6M3-F1
#
_entry.id   AF-A0A8J6H6M3-F1
#
_cell.length_a   1.000
_cell.length_b   1.000
_cell.length_c   1.000
_cell.angle_alpha   90.00
_cell.angle_beta   90.00
_cell.angle_gamma   90.00
#
_symmetry.space_group_name_H-M   'P 1'
#
loop_
_entity.id
_entity.type
_entity.pdbx_description
1 polymer ?
#
loop_
_entity_poly.entity_id
_entity_poly.type
_entity_poly.pdbx_seq_one_letter_code
_entity_poly.pdbx_strand_id
1 'polypeptide(L)'
;MNFFVNHKLKNDDSLPAVALPVGEGRNNLWGKTKEAFRYVYQNHMHDADWFLKADDDTYVILENLRYMLLPYSPNEPIYFGCKFKPYVKQGYMSGGAGYVLSKEAVKKFVEVALTNTTKCSTSNSGAEDVEIGKCLEAVQVKAGDSRDSLGRGRFFPFVPEHHLIPGHVKKSFWYWQYIYYESKEGMDCCSDNAVSFHYVTPNQMYVLEYLIYHLRPYGISYHVEMPPELIDSEPHERNELTSS
;
A
#
# COMPACT_ATOMS: atom_id res chain seq x y z
N MET A 1 7.07 -2.29 -15.46
CA MET A 1 6.62 -0.93 -15.84
C MET A 1 5.73 -0.43 -14.72
N ASN A 2 6.00 0.73 -14.12
CA ASN A 2 5.14 1.28 -13.07
C ASN A 2 4.06 2.14 -13.75
N PHE A 3 2.80 1.79 -13.58
CA PHE A 3 1.66 2.54 -14.13
C PHE A 3 0.97 3.32 -13.00
N PHE A 4 0.68 4.59 -13.24
CA PHE A 4 0.02 5.47 -12.28
C PHE A 4 -1.39 5.79 -12.77
N VAL A 5 -2.41 5.21 -12.12
CA VAL A 5 -3.80 5.64 -12.35
C VAL A 5 -4.05 6.87 -11.48
N ASN A 6 -3.91 8.06 -12.07
CA ASN A 6 -4.15 9.32 -11.36
C ASN A 6 -5.63 9.73 -11.44
N HIS A 7 -6.14 10.27 -10.34
CA HIS A 7 -7.54 10.57 -10.09
C HIS A 7 -8.07 11.88 -10.70
N LYS A 8 -7.34 12.53 -11.63
CA LYS A 8 -7.75 13.80 -12.25
C LYS A 8 -8.77 13.59 -13.38
N LEU A 9 -9.78 14.45 -13.46
CA LEU A 9 -10.75 14.54 -14.58
C LEU A 9 -10.14 14.87 -15.96
N LYS A 10 -8.88 15.31 -16.04
CA LYS A 10 -8.21 15.66 -17.28
C LYS A 10 -6.92 14.86 -17.43
N ASN A 11 -6.70 14.34 -18.64
CA ASN A 11 -5.39 13.85 -19.04
C ASN A 11 -4.38 14.98 -18.82
N ASP A 12 -3.31 14.65 -18.14
CA ASP A 12 -2.19 15.54 -17.87
C ASP A 12 -1.01 14.96 -18.66
N ASP A 13 -0.69 15.50 -19.83
CA ASP A 13 0.31 14.89 -20.73
C ASP A 13 1.72 14.79 -20.09
N SER A 14 1.95 15.48 -18.97
CA SER A 14 3.19 15.38 -18.19
C SER A 14 3.26 14.13 -17.31
N LEU A 15 2.13 13.46 -17.07
CA LEU A 15 2.01 12.25 -16.28
C LEU A 15 1.23 11.18 -17.08
N PRO A 16 1.61 9.90 -17.05
CA PRO A 16 0.83 8.83 -17.69
C PRO A 16 -0.45 8.52 -16.90
N ALA A 17 -1.29 9.53 -16.68
CA ALA A 17 -2.51 9.52 -15.89
C ALA A 17 -3.70 9.05 -16.73
N VAL A 18 -4.58 8.25 -16.12
CA VAL A 18 -5.84 7.80 -16.74
C VAL A 18 -7.02 8.43 -16.02
N ALA A 19 -7.78 9.28 -16.72
CA ALA A 19 -8.99 9.85 -16.17
C ALA A 19 -10.11 8.79 -16.02
N LEU A 20 -10.71 8.71 -14.83
CA LEU A 20 -11.80 7.78 -14.53
C LEU A 20 -13.17 8.45 -14.66
N PRO A 21 -14.25 7.72 -15.04
CA PRO A 21 -15.59 8.27 -15.22
C PRO A 21 -16.33 8.47 -13.88
N VAL A 22 -15.68 9.10 -12.90
CA VAL A 22 -16.22 9.35 -11.56
C VAL A 22 -16.01 10.83 -11.21
N GLY A 23 -17.02 11.45 -10.61
CA GLY A 23 -16.94 12.85 -10.18
C GLY A 23 -15.80 13.11 -9.18
N GLU A 24 -15.27 14.32 -9.19
CA GLU A 24 -14.25 14.76 -8.23
C GLU A 24 -14.80 14.87 -6.80
N GLY A 25 -13.88 14.91 -5.84
CA GLY A 25 -14.18 15.20 -4.44
C GLY A 25 -14.13 13.99 -3.51
N ARG A 26 -13.92 14.28 -2.23
CA ARG A 26 -13.66 13.30 -1.17
C ARG A 26 -14.79 12.27 -1.01
N ASN A 27 -16.04 12.67 -1.26
CA ASN A 27 -17.20 11.79 -1.16
C ASN A 27 -17.25 10.71 -2.25
N ASN A 28 -16.46 10.86 -3.32
CA ASN A 28 -16.41 9.92 -4.44
C ASN A 28 -15.17 9.02 -4.41
N LEU A 29 -14.32 9.10 -3.37
CA LEU A 29 -13.08 8.31 -3.29
C LEU A 29 -13.34 6.80 -3.40
N TRP A 30 -14.42 6.32 -2.80
CA TRP A 30 -14.80 4.92 -2.93
C TRP A 30 -15.18 4.57 -4.38
N GLY A 31 -16.01 5.37 -5.03
CA GLY A 31 -16.32 5.23 -6.46
C GLY A 31 -15.06 5.23 -7.33
N LYS A 32 -14.14 6.16 -7.09
CA LYS A 32 -12.85 6.24 -7.80
C LYS A 32 -12.01 4.99 -7.62
N THR A 33 -11.96 4.44 -6.42
CA THR A 33 -11.20 3.20 -6.12
C THR A 33 -11.78 2.00 -6.84
N LYS A 34 -13.11 1.84 -6.86
CA LYS A 34 -13.77 0.78 -7.64
C LYS A 34 -13.42 0.88 -9.12
N GLU A 35 -13.53 2.06 -9.71
CA GLU A 35 -13.24 2.25 -11.13
C GLU A 35 -11.74 2.11 -11.45
N ALA A 36 -10.85 2.55 -10.54
CA ALA A 36 -9.41 2.38 -10.70
C ALA A 36 -9.03 0.89 -10.76
N PHE A 37 -9.52 0.08 -9.82
CA PHE A 37 -9.26 -1.36 -9.84
C PHE A 37 -9.96 -2.09 -10.98
N ARG A 38 -11.16 -1.66 -11.41
CA ARG A 38 -11.78 -2.17 -12.65
C ARG A 38 -10.92 -1.90 -13.87
N TYR A 39 -10.41 -0.67 -14.01
CA TYR A 39 -9.54 -0.29 -15.11
C TYR A 39 -8.24 -1.10 -15.10
N VAL A 40 -7.57 -1.20 -13.95
CA VAL A 40 -6.35 -1.99 -13.78
C VAL A 40 -6.60 -3.46 -14.13
N TYR A 41 -7.70 -4.04 -13.63
CA TYR A 41 -8.06 -5.42 -13.93
C TYR A 41 -8.31 -5.66 -15.43
N GLN A 42 -8.93 -4.70 -16.13
CA GLN A 42 -9.22 -4.85 -17.55
C GLN A 42 -8.01 -4.63 -18.46
N ASN A 43 -7.09 -3.75 -18.07
CA ASN A 43 -6.04 -3.26 -18.97
C ASN A 43 -4.62 -3.67 -18.57
N HIS A 44 -4.36 -3.91 -17.28
CA HIS A 44 -3.01 -4.03 -16.72
C HIS A 44 -2.84 -5.22 -15.76
N MET A 45 -3.82 -6.11 -15.68
CA MET A 45 -3.79 -7.23 -14.73
C MET A 45 -2.61 -8.17 -14.95
N HIS A 46 -2.13 -8.26 -16.19
CA HIS A 46 -1.01 -9.11 -16.59
C HIS A 46 0.34 -8.38 -16.55
N ASP A 47 0.36 -7.06 -16.32
CA ASP A 47 1.58 -6.23 -16.37
C ASP A 47 2.33 -6.19 -15.02
N ALA A 48 1.66 -6.59 -13.94
CA ALA A 48 2.22 -6.57 -12.59
C ALA A 48 1.70 -7.73 -11.71
N ASP A 49 2.43 -7.98 -10.63
CA ASP A 49 2.10 -8.98 -9.61
C ASP A 49 1.46 -8.37 -8.35
N TRP A 50 1.70 -7.07 -8.13
CA TRP A 50 1.24 -6.31 -6.98
C TRP A 50 0.75 -4.94 -7.43
N PHE A 51 -0.35 -4.46 -6.82
CA PHE A 51 -1.04 -3.24 -7.21
C PHE A 51 -1.19 -2.32 -5.99
N LEU A 52 -0.52 -1.16 -6.04
CA LEU A 52 -0.49 -0.19 -4.95
C LEU A 52 -1.52 0.92 -5.21
N LYS A 53 -2.35 1.20 -4.19
CA LYS A 53 -3.11 2.44 -4.07
C LYS A 53 -2.37 3.36 -3.09
N ALA A 54 -2.13 4.60 -3.48
CA ALA A 54 -1.56 5.64 -2.63
C ALA A 54 -2.23 6.99 -2.94
N ASP A 55 -2.20 7.91 -1.98
CA ASP A 55 -2.63 9.30 -2.20
C ASP A 55 -1.47 10.11 -2.78
N ASP A 56 -1.75 11.27 -3.39
CA ASP A 56 -0.73 12.14 -3.99
C ASP A 56 0.13 12.88 -2.96
N ASP A 57 -0.22 12.78 -1.68
CA ASP A 57 0.54 13.22 -0.51
C ASP A 57 1.11 12.05 0.32
N THR A 58 1.20 10.85 -0.28
CA THR A 58 1.89 9.69 0.31
C THR A 58 3.28 9.52 -0.31
N TYR A 59 4.35 9.64 0.48
CA TYR A 59 5.70 9.31 0.02
C TYR A 59 5.95 7.81 0.21
N VAL A 60 6.32 7.12 -0.87
CA VAL A 60 6.50 5.66 -0.90
C VAL A 60 7.92 5.29 -1.32
N ILE A 61 8.58 4.46 -0.52
CA ILE A 61 9.91 3.90 -0.78
C ILE A 61 9.71 2.52 -1.46
N LEU A 62 9.75 2.50 -2.79
CA LEU A 62 9.37 1.32 -3.59
C LEU A 62 10.30 0.12 -3.37
N GLU A 63 11.57 0.36 -3.08
CA GLU A 63 12.57 -0.65 -2.75
C GLU A 63 12.18 -1.40 -1.47
N ASN A 64 11.74 -0.66 -0.45
CA ASN A 64 11.28 -1.23 0.81
C ASN A 64 9.96 -1.97 0.65
N LEU A 65 9.05 -1.47 -0.21
CA LEU A 65 7.84 -2.18 -0.58
C LEU A 65 8.16 -3.52 -1.25
N ARG A 66 9.04 -3.51 -2.25
CA ARG A 66 9.49 -4.73 -2.95
C ARG A 66 10.09 -5.71 -1.96
N TYR A 67 11.01 -5.27 -1.11
CA TYR A 67 11.64 -6.09 -0.08
C TYR A 67 10.61 -6.75 0.85
N MET A 68 9.64 -5.99 1.35
CA MET A 68 8.59 -6.52 2.21
C MET A 68 7.72 -7.58 1.52
N LEU A 69 7.51 -7.46 0.21
CA LEU A 69 6.65 -8.36 -0.56
C LEU A 69 7.33 -9.65 -1.02
N LEU A 70 8.68 -9.70 -0.99
CA LEU A 70 9.44 -10.86 -1.45
C LEU A 70 8.98 -12.24 -0.92
N PRO A 71 8.64 -12.40 0.37
CA PRO A 71 8.24 -13.72 0.89
C PRO A 71 6.80 -14.11 0.55
N TYR A 72 6.04 -13.27 -0.15
CA TYR A 72 4.62 -13.51 -0.44
C TYR A 72 4.37 -13.85 -1.90
N SER A 73 3.53 -14.85 -2.14
CA SER A 73 3.08 -15.19 -3.49
C SER A 73 1.99 -14.22 -3.96
N PRO A 74 2.09 -13.65 -5.18
CA PRO A 74 1.04 -12.78 -5.72
C PRO A 74 -0.25 -13.54 -6.05
N ASN A 75 -0.22 -14.88 -6.07
CA ASN A 75 -1.38 -15.74 -6.26
C ASN A 75 -2.15 -15.98 -4.95
N GLU A 76 -1.62 -15.56 -3.80
CA GLU A 76 -2.36 -15.59 -2.54
C GLU A 76 -3.29 -14.39 -2.46
N PRO A 77 -4.56 -14.54 -2.02
CA PRO A 77 -5.48 -13.43 -1.84
C PRO A 77 -5.12 -12.64 -0.58
N ILE A 78 -4.17 -11.72 -0.67
CA ILE A 78 -3.63 -10.95 0.46
C ILE A 78 -3.40 -9.48 0.07
N TYR A 79 -3.51 -8.59 1.06
CA TYR A 79 -3.19 -7.18 0.91
C TYR A 79 -2.53 -6.63 2.18
N PHE A 80 -1.69 -5.61 2.01
CA PHE A 80 -0.87 -5.01 3.07
C PHE A 80 -1.01 -3.50 3.11
N GLY A 81 -0.78 -2.91 4.27
CA GLY A 81 -0.84 -1.47 4.50
C GLY A 81 -0.74 -1.15 5.99
N CYS A 82 -1.19 0.03 6.41
CA CYS A 82 -1.31 0.36 7.84
C CYS A 82 -2.63 -0.18 8.39
N LYS A 83 -2.60 -1.30 9.12
CA LYS A 83 -3.82 -1.97 9.58
C LYS A 83 -4.52 -1.23 10.73
N PHE A 84 -5.78 -0.89 10.52
CA PHE A 84 -6.74 -0.39 11.50
C PHE A 84 -7.78 -1.46 11.86
N LYS A 85 -8.37 -1.35 13.06
CA LYS A 85 -9.33 -2.32 13.64
C LYS A 85 -10.81 -1.91 13.79
N PRO A 86 -11.23 -0.62 13.81
CA PRO A 86 -12.58 -0.29 14.31
C PRO A 86 -13.78 -0.79 13.49
N TYR A 87 -13.62 -1.05 12.19
CA TYR A 87 -14.76 -1.16 11.28
C TYR A 87 -14.86 -2.46 10.48
N VAL A 88 -13.81 -3.28 10.48
CA VAL A 88 -13.74 -4.56 9.74
C VAL A 88 -13.11 -5.59 10.67
N LYS A 89 -13.68 -6.80 10.75
CA LYS A 89 -13.33 -7.78 11.80
C LYS A 89 -11.87 -8.24 11.70
N GLN A 90 -11.36 -8.49 10.49
CA GLN A 90 -9.95 -8.79 10.24
C GLN A 90 -9.04 -7.55 10.25
N GLY A 91 -9.63 -6.36 10.39
CA GLY A 91 -9.01 -5.07 10.13
C GLY A 91 -9.09 -4.63 8.67
N TYR A 92 -8.68 -3.40 8.42
CA TYR A 92 -8.62 -2.76 7.10
C TYR A 92 -7.38 -1.86 7.03
N MET A 93 -6.93 -1.45 5.84
CA MET A 93 -5.71 -0.65 5.70
C MET A 93 -6.05 0.82 5.56
N SER A 94 -5.36 1.71 6.29
CA SER A 94 -5.49 3.16 6.14
C SER A 94 -5.33 3.59 4.67
N GLY A 95 -6.30 4.35 4.17
CA GLY A 95 -6.28 4.81 2.78
C GLY A 95 -5.10 5.74 2.48
N GLY A 96 -4.76 6.64 3.41
CA GLY A 96 -3.68 7.63 3.25
C GLY A 96 -2.28 7.04 3.39
N ALA A 97 -2.07 6.06 4.27
CA ALA A 97 -0.80 5.33 4.32
C ALA A 97 -0.52 4.57 3.00
N GLY A 98 -1.54 4.36 2.18
CA GLY A 98 -1.51 3.49 1.02
C GLY A 98 -1.61 2.02 1.41
N TYR A 99 -2.03 1.22 0.43
CA TYR A 99 -2.15 -0.22 0.59
C TYR A 99 -1.87 -0.93 -0.74
N VAL A 100 -1.30 -2.12 -0.64
CA VAL A 100 -0.92 -2.93 -1.80
C VAL A 100 -1.71 -4.24 -1.80
N LEU A 101 -2.30 -4.57 -2.95
CA LEU A 101 -3.04 -5.81 -3.18
C LEU A 101 -2.19 -6.75 -4.03
N SER A 102 -2.24 -8.04 -3.71
CA SER A 102 -1.73 -9.07 -4.62
C SER A 102 -2.59 -9.14 -5.89
N LYS A 103 -2.03 -9.75 -6.94
CA LYS A 103 -2.76 -10.06 -8.17
C LYS A 103 -4.07 -10.80 -7.88
N GLU A 104 -4.02 -11.86 -7.08
CA GLU A 104 -5.24 -12.61 -6.74
C GLU A 104 -6.26 -11.77 -5.95
N ALA A 105 -5.80 -10.89 -5.06
CA ALA A 105 -6.70 -10.00 -4.32
C ALA A 105 -7.46 -9.04 -5.26
N VAL A 106 -6.80 -8.47 -6.27
CA VAL A 106 -7.46 -7.59 -7.26
C VAL A 106 -8.50 -8.37 -8.07
N LYS A 107 -8.18 -9.60 -8.51
CA LYS A 107 -9.15 -10.45 -9.24
C LYS A 107 -10.39 -10.72 -8.41
N LYS A 108 -10.23 -11.21 -7.17
CA LYS A 108 -11.37 -11.48 -6.27
C LYS A 108 -12.19 -10.23 -5.98
N PHE A 109 -11.54 -9.08 -5.81
CA PHE A 109 -12.23 -7.83 -5.60
C PHE A 109 -13.12 -7.48 -6.80
N VAL A 110 -12.59 -7.47 -8.01
CA VAL A 110 -13.33 -7.05 -9.20
C VAL A 110 -14.35 -8.09 -9.67
N GLU A 111 -13.96 -9.36 -9.76
CA GLU A 111 -14.80 -10.42 -10.33
C GLU A 111 -15.88 -10.90 -9.35
N VAL A 112 -15.60 -10.89 -8.05
CA VAL A 112 -16.48 -11.51 -7.03
C VAL A 112 -17.09 -10.48 -6.08
N ALA A 113 -16.31 -9.53 -5.56
CA ALA A 113 -16.82 -8.58 -4.57
C ALA A 113 -17.72 -7.52 -5.24
N LEU A 114 -17.22 -6.86 -6.29
CA LEU A 114 -17.94 -5.78 -6.97
C LEU A 114 -19.17 -6.24 -7.75
N THR A 115 -19.26 -7.53 -8.10
CA THR A 115 -20.41 -8.12 -8.79
C THR A 115 -21.51 -8.59 -7.84
N ASN A 116 -21.24 -8.60 -6.52
CA ASN A 116 -22.17 -9.09 -5.51
C ASN A 116 -22.54 -7.99 -4.50
N THR A 117 -23.77 -7.48 -4.61
CA THR A 117 -24.30 -6.38 -3.80
C THR A 117 -24.40 -6.69 -2.30
N THR A 118 -24.39 -7.97 -1.93
CA THR A 118 -24.35 -8.39 -0.51
C THR A 118 -22.95 -8.41 0.08
N LYS A 119 -21.91 -8.44 -0.76
CA LYS A 119 -20.50 -8.46 -0.34
C LYS A 119 -19.86 -7.07 -0.36
N CYS A 120 -20.28 -6.24 -1.30
CA CYS A 120 -19.68 -4.93 -1.51
C CYS A 120 -20.75 -3.89 -1.86
N SER A 121 -20.63 -2.70 -1.26
CA SER A 121 -21.60 -1.62 -1.46
C SER A 121 -21.60 -1.14 -2.92
N THR A 122 -22.79 -1.04 -3.51
CA THR A 122 -22.97 -0.46 -4.85
C THR A 122 -22.83 1.06 -4.85
N SER A 123 -22.97 1.72 -3.69
CA SER A 123 -22.79 3.16 -3.56
C SER A 123 -21.36 3.57 -3.93
N ASN A 124 -21.20 4.79 -4.45
CA ASN A 124 -19.89 5.42 -4.67
C ASN A 124 -19.43 6.25 -3.46
N SER A 125 -20.27 6.39 -2.44
CA SER A 125 -19.98 7.08 -1.18
C SER A 125 -19.46 6.13 -0.12
N GLY A 126 -18.70 6.66 0.83
CA GLY A 126 -18.20 5.92 2.00
C GLY A 126 -16.78 6.30 2.33
N ALA A 127 -16.30 5.86 3.49
CA ALA A 127 -14.87 5.87 3.79
C ALA A 127 -14.21 4.79 2.92
N GLU A 128 -13.43 5.20 1.93
CA GLU A 128 -12.86 4.34 0.89
C GLU A 128 -12.09 3.15 1.45
N ASP A 129 -11.24 3.38 2.45
CA ASP A 129 -10.44 2.37 3.13
C ASP A 129 -11.28 1.35 3.92
N VAL A 130 -12.36 1.81 4.56
CA VAL A 130 -13.31 0.94 5.24
C VAL A 130 -14.11 0.11 4.24
N GLU A 131 -14.59 0.71 3.15
CA GLU A 131 -15.40 0.02 2.15
C GLU A 131 -14.59 -1.04 1.42
N ILE A 132 -13.35 -0.74 0.97
CA ILE A 132 -12.50 -1.77 0.36
C ILE A 132 -12.18 -2.88 1.36
N GLY A 133 -11.90 -2.57 2.63
CA GLY A 133 -11.64 -3.55 3.68
C GLY A 133 -12.81 -4.53 3.88
N LYS A 134 -14.05 -4.03 3.90
CA LYS A 134 -15.27 -4.86 3.98
C LYS A 134 -15.40 -5.77 2.75
N CYS A 135 -15.22 -5.22 1.56
CA CYS A 135 -15.36 -5.98 0.31
C CYS A 135 -14.32 -7.10 0.21
N LEU A 136 -13.07 -6.82 0.59
CA LEU A 136 -11.98 -7.80 0.61
C LEU A 136 -12.21 -8.89 1.67
N GLU A 137 -12.69 -8.53 2.87
CA GLU A 137 -13.09 -9.51 3.90
C GLU A 137 -14.20 -10.45 3.40
N ALA A 138 -15.22 -9.91 2.73
CA ALA A 138 -16.35 -10.67 2.21
C ALA A 138 -15.97 -11.68 1.10
N VAL A 139 -14.80 -11.53 0.48
CA VAL A 139 -14.25 -12.46 -0.53
C VAL A 139 -12.99 -13.18 -0.04
N GLN A 140 -12.77 -13.22 1.27
CA GLN A 140 -11.68 -13.97 1.91
C GLN A 140 -10.29 -13.54 1.45
N VAL A 141 -10.12 -12.24 1.14
CA VAL A 141 -8.80 -11.64 0.97
C VAL A 141 -8.27 -11.26 2.35
N LYS A 142 -7.12 -11.82 2.70
CA LYS A 142 -6.49 -11.69 4.01
C LYS A 142 -5.88 -10.30 4.18
N ALA A 143 -6.21 -9.62 5.27
CA ALA A 143 -5.48 -8.45 5.73
C ALA A 143 -4.13 -8.89 6.32
N GLY A 144 -3.04 -8.73 5.57
CA GLY A 144 -1.69 -9.14 5.97
C GLY A 144 -1.12 -8.31 7.14
N ASP A 145 -0.09 -8.85 7.80
CA ASP A 145 0.72 -8.09 8.76
C ASP A 145 1.92 -7.51 8.01
N SER A 146 2.04 -6.18 7.98
CA SER A 146 3.09 -5.47 7.25
C SER A 146 4.27 -5.08 8.13
N ARG A 147 4.28 -5.47 9.42
CA ARG A 147 5.36 -5.13 10.34
C ARG A 147 6.63 -5.92 10.02
N ASP A 148 7.78 -5.39 10.43
CA ASP A 148 9.03 -6.13 10.31
C ASP A 148 9.17 -7.25 11.37
N SER A 149 10.28 -7.98 11.32
CA SER A 149 10.58 -9.08 12.25
C SER A 149 10.70 -8.63 13.71
N LEU A 150 10.90 -7.34 13.97
CA LEU A 150 10.91 -6.74 15.30
C LEU A 150 9.54 -6.20 15.72
N GLY A 151 8.52 -6.36 14.87
CA GLY A 151 7.16 -5.86 15.09
C GLY A 151 6.99 -4.36 14.87
N ARG A 152 7.92 -3.70 14.17
CA ARG A 152 7.86 -2.25 13.87
C ARG A 152 7.03 -1.99 12.61
N GLY A 153 6.35 -0.84 12.57
CA GLY A 153 5.49 -0.47 11.44
C GLY A 153 6.28 -0.23 10.14
N ARG A 154 5.63 -0.44 8.99
CA ARG A 154 6.17 -0.07 7.67
C ARG A 154 5.31 0.94 6.91
N PHE A 155 4.00 0.93 7.10
CA PHE A 155 3.09 1.90 6.49
C PHE A 155 2.59 2.84 7.58
N PHE A 156 2.66 4.15 7.33
CA PHE A 156 2.37 5.16 8.33
C PHE A 156 1.30 6.13 7.84
N PRO A 157 0.21 6.33 8.62
CA PRO A 157 -0.89 7.21 8.24
C PRO A 157 -0.61 8.69 8.53
N PHE A 158 0.61 9.04 8.95
CA PHE A 158 1.05 10.41 9.18
C PHE A 158 2.50 10.62 8.73
N VAL A 159 2.92 11.88 8.79
CA VAL A 159 4.31 12.29 8.54
C VAL A 159 5.28 11.67 9.55
N PRO A 160 6.58 11.52 9.21
CA PRO A 160 7.55 10.87 10.08
C PRO A 160 7.63 11.45 11.51
N GLU A 161 7.51 12.77 11.67
CA GLU A 161 7.58 13.44 12.98
C GLU A 161 6.52 12.94 13.99
N HIS A 162 5.35 12.50 13.51
CA HIS A 162 4.26 12.00 14.36
C HIS A 162 4.57 10.62 14.95
N HIS A 163 5.55 9.90 14.38
CA HIS A 163 5.94 8.56 14.81
C HIS A 163 7.30 8.58 15.52
N LEU A 164 8.25 9.36 15.01
CA LEU A 164 9.63 9.40 15.47
C LEU A 164 9.86 10.25 16.72
N ILE A 165 8.94 11.15 17.07
CA ILE A 165 9.11 12.06 18.22
C ILE A 165 8.23 11.56 19.38
N PRO A 166 8.81 11.02 20.47
CA PRO A 166 8.05 10.55 21.61
C PRO A 166 7.17 11.64 22.21
N GLY A 167 5.88 11.35 22.43
CA GLY A 167 4.93 12.27 23.03
C GLY A 167 4.35 13.32 22.07
N HIS A 168 4.76 13.33 20.79
CA HIS A 168 4.20 14.25 19.79
C HIS A 168 2.70 13.98 19.57
N VAL A 169 2.30 12.70 19.53
CA VAL A 169 0.91 12.29 19.36
C VAL A 169 0.36 11.81 20.69
N LYS A 170 -0.48 12.63 21.33
CA LYS A 170 -1.11 12.30 22.62
C LYS A 170 -1.77 10.93 22.58
N LYS A 171 -1.61 10.10 23.63
CA LYS A 171 -2.23 8.76 23.72
C LYS A 171 -3.76 8.75 23.62
N SER A 172 -4.42 9.88 23.91
CA SER A 172 -5.87 10.06 23.72
C SER A 172 -6.29 10.28 22.27
N PHE A 173 -5.35 10.48 21.34
CA PHE A 173 -5.64 10.67 19.93
C PHE A 173 -6.23 9.40 19.30
N TRP A 174 -7.18 9.57 18.38
CA TRP A 174 -7.93 8.46 17.76
C TRP A 174 -7.03 7.40 17.13
N TYR A 175 -5.85 7.79 16.64
CA TYR A 175 -4.88 6.87 16.03
C TYR A 175 -4.59 5.66 16.92
N TRP A 176 -4.37 5.89 18.22
CA TRP A 176 -4.05 4.83 19.18
C TRP A 176 -5.24 3.87 19.41
N GLN A 177 -6.47 4.35 19.21
CA GLN A 177 -7.67 3.54 19.26
C GLN A 177 -7.89 2.75 17.96
N TYR A 178 -7.39 3.27 16.84
CA TYR A 178 -7.60 2.69 15.51
C TYR A 178 -6.53 1.68 15.13
N ILE A 179 -5.29 1.90 15.52
CA ILE A 179 -4.17 1.03 15.15
C ILE A 179 -4.42 -0.40 15.63
N TYR A 180 -4.25 -1.35 14.71
CA TYR A 180 -4.52 -2.76 14.99
C TYR A 180 -3.47 -3.35 15.92
N TYR A 181 -2.20 -3.09 15.60
CA TYR A 181 -1.05 -3.56 16.36
C TYR A 181 -0.56 -2.49 17.32
N GLU A 182 -0.10 -2.90 18.49
CA GLU A 182 0.60 -1.98 19.38
C GLU A 182 1.82 -1.40 18.66
N SER A 183 1.94 -0.07 18.71
CA SER A 183 3.01 0.67 18.05
C SER A 183 3.79 1.46 19.09
N LYS A 184 5.12 1.32 19.07
CA LYS A 184 6.02 2.15 19.86
C LYS A 184 6.11 3.55 19.26
N GLU A 185 6.54 4.51 20.08
CA GLU A 185 6.95 5.85 19.64
C GLU A 185 8.47 5.95 19.64
N GLY A 186 9.02 6.94 18.95
CA GLY A 186 10.47 7.13 18.89
C GLY A 186 11.12 6.31 17.79
N MET A 187 12.44 6.13 17.85
CA MET A 187 13.20 5.42 16.82
C MET A 187 12.76 3.94 16.65
N ASP A 188 12.15 3.36 17.68
CA ASP A 188 11.61 1.99 17.65
C ASP A 188 10.20 1.89 17.04
N CYS A 189 9.55 3.01 16.67
CA CYS A 189 8.23 2.97 16.02
C CYS A 189 8.28 2.23 14.69
N CYS A 190 9.40 2.40 14.01
CA CYS A 190 9.45 2.37 12.57
C CYS A 190 10.53 1.43 12.10
N SER A 191 10.16 0.58 11.15
CA SER A 191 11.10 -0.29 10.50
C SER A 191 12.17 0.54 9.79
N ASP A 192 13.41 0.07 9.82
CA ASP A 192 14.48 0.67 9.00
C ASP A 192 14.16 0.54 7.50
N ASN A 193 13.30 -0.43 7.17
CA ASN A 193 12.75 -0.67 5.84
C ASN A 193 11.27 -0.26 5.78
N ALA A 194 10.94 0.92 6.35
CA ALA A 194 9.62 1.53 6.25
C ALA A 194 9.23 1.77 4.78
N VAL A 195 7.95 1.60 4.45
CA VAL A 195 7.41 1.65 3.10
C VAL A 195 6.82 3.02 2.76
N SER A 196 6.01 3.60 3.64
CA SER A 196 5.29 4.83 3.30
C SER A 196 4.95 5.71 4.48
N PHE A 197 4.83 7.01 4.20
CA PHE A 197 4.37 8.05 5.12
C PHE A 197 3.35 8.94 4.42
N HIS A 198 2.26 9.27 5.11
CA HIS A 198 1.16 10.09 4.59
C HIS A 198 1.24 11.55 5.05
N TYR A 199 0.42 12.43 4.46
CA TYR A 199 0.43 13.88 4.69
C TYR A 199 1.78 14.54 4.40
N VAL A 200 2.58 13.97 3.51
CA VAL A 200 3.89 14.49 3.13
C VAL A 200 3.71 15.61 2.11
N THR A 201 3.98 16.85 2.54
CA THR A 201 3.92 18.01 1.65
C THR A 201 4.92 17.90 0.49
N PRO A 202 4.70 18.57 -0.66
CA PRO A 202 5.64 18.54 -1.77
C PRO A 202 7.08 18.91 -1.37
N ASN A 203 7.26 19.94 -0.55
CA ASN A 203 8.59 20.33 -0.04
C ASN A 203 9.22 19.21 0.80
N GLN A 204 8.42 18.55 1.65
CA GLN A 204 8.89 17.45 2.47
C GLN A 204 9.25 16.22 1.62
N MET A 205 8.57 15.97 0.50
CA MET A 205 8.94 14.90 -0.43
C MET A 205 10.37 15.11 -0.97
N TYR A 206 10.73 16.34 -1.39
CA TYR A 206 12.11 16.65 -1.81
C TYR A 206 13.13 16.46 -0.69
N VAL A 207 12.77 16.83 0.55
CA VAL A 207 13.63 16.61 1.72
C VAL A 207 13.84 15.12 1.98
N LEU A 208 12.77 14.32 1.97
CA LEU A 208 12.86 12.86 2.14
C LEU A 208 13.69 12.23 1.03
N GLU A 209 13.47 12.61 -0.22
CA GLU A 209 14.26 12.14 -1.37
C GLU A 209 15.75 12.40 -1.17
N TYR A 210 16.12 13.63 -0.80
CA TYR A 210 17.50 14.00 -0.53
C TYR A 210 18.09 13.16 0.62
N LEU A 211 17.39 13.06 1.75
CA LEU A 211 17.89 12.36 2.93
C LEU A 211 17.99 10.84 2.73
N ILE A 212 17.09 10.24 1.96
CA ILE A 212 17.03 8.79 1.75
C ILE A 212 17.97 8.35 0.62
N TYR A 213 18.01 9.08 -0.51
CA TYR A 213 18.71 8.62 -1.71
C TYR A 213 20.01 9.34 -2.02
N HIS A 214 20.17 10.60 -1.60
CA HIS A 214 21.30 11.43 -2.02
C HIS A 214 22.32 11.66 -0.90
N LEU A 215 21.87 11.91 0.33
CA LEU A 215 22.74 12.15 1.46
C LEU A 215 23.40 10.84 1.90
N ARG A 216 24.73 10.83 1.90
CA ARG A 216 25.54 9.68 2.31
C ARG A 216 26.61 10.15 3.28
N PRO A 217 26.42 9.96 4.60
CA PRO A 217 27.49 10.20 5.56
C PRO A 217 28.70 9.33 5.21
N TYR A 218 29.89 9.93 5.18
CA TYR A 218 31.11 9.19 4.88
C TYR A 218 31.32 8.05 5.89
N GLY A 219 31.55 6.84 5.40
CA GLY A 219 31.82 5.66 6.22
C GLY A 219 30.59 4.87 6.70
N ILE A 220 29.36 5.25 6.33
CA ILE A 220 28.15 4.49 6.63
C ILE A 220 27.64 3.78 5.37
N SER A 221 27.58 2.45 5.41
CA SER A 221 26.96 1.60 4.38
C SER A 221 25.84 0.78 4.99
N TYR A 222 24.69 0.74 4.34
CA TYR A 222 23.55 -0.08 4.76
C TYR A 222 23.45 -1.29 3.83
N HIS A 223 23.79 -2.47 4.35
CA HIS A 223 23.55 -3.74 3.67
C HIS A 223 22.24 -4.34 4.20
N VAL A 224 21.29 -4.60 3.30
CA VAL A 224 20.08 -5.35 3.65
C VAL A 224 20.38 -6.83 3.45
N GLU A 225 20.30 -7.61 4.52
CA GLU A 225 20.39 -9.07 4.42
C GLU A 225 19.12 -9.61 3.77
N MET A 226 19.27 -10.41 2.71
CA MET A 226 18.13 -11.08 2.08
C MET A 226 17.63 -12.22 2.98
N PRO A 227 16.30 -12.47 3.04
CA PRO A 227 15.76 -13.66 3.67
C PRO A 227 16.44 -14.93 3.11
N PRO A 228 16.89 -15.88 3.96
CA PRO A 228 17.58 -17.10 3.53
C PRO A 228 16.82 -17.88 2.45
N GLU A 229 15.48 -17.89 2.52
CA GLU A 229 14.60 -18.58 1.57
C GLU A 229 14.70 -18.05 0.13
N LEU A 230 15.25 -16.85 -0.06
CA LEU A 230 15.46 -16.20 -1.36
C LEU A 230 16.92 -16.22 -1.80
N ILE A 231 17.84 -16.60 -0.90
CA ILE A 231 19.25 -16.80 -1.23
C ILE A 231 19.42 -18.14 -1.97
N ASP A 232 18.64 -19.14 -1.59
CA ASP A 232 18.71 -20.52 -2.14
C ASP A 232 17.83 -20.77 -3.36
N SER A 233 17.04 -19.78 -3.83
CA SER A 233 16.34 -19.89 -5.10
C SER A 233 17.33 -19.68 -6.27
N GLU A 234 17.99 -20.77 -6.69
CA GLU A 234 18.90 -20.75 -7.84
C GLU A 234 18.24 -20.17 -9.11
N PRO A 235 19.00 -19.50 -9.99
CA PRO A 235 18.49 -18.94 -11.25
C PRO A 235 18.23 -20.00 -12.35
N HIS A 236 17.79 -21.22 -12.01
CA HIS A 236 17.81 -22.35 -12.94
C HIS A 236 16.53 -22.65 -13.75
N GLU A 237 15.42 -21.93 -13.57
CA GLU A 237 14.17 -22.19 -14.34
C GLU A 237 13.67 -21.00 -15.19
N ARG A 238 14.57 -20.15 -15.70
CA ARG A 238 14.20 -19.08 -16.66
C ARG A 238 14.65 -19.31 -18.11
N ASN A 239 15.30 -20.42 -18.42
CA ASN A 239 15.87 -20.70 -19.75
C ASN A 239 15.52 -22.10 -20.31
N GLU A 240 14.25 -22.52 -20.28
CA GLU A 240 13.79 -23.62 -21.15
C GLU A 240 12.41 -23.31 -21.73
N LEU A 241 12.34 -22.37 -22.67
CA LEU A 241 11.22 -22.24 -23.61
C LEU A 241 11.66 -21.65 -24.97
N THR A 242 12.96 -21.76 -25.30
CA THR A 242 13.49 -21.40 -26.63
C THR A 242 14.46 -22.44 -27.17
N SER A 243 14.02 -23.70 -27.30
CA SER A 243 14.59 -24.64 -28.29
C SER A 243 13.82 -25.95 -28.35
N SER A 244 12.76 -25.99 -29.17
CA SER A 244 12.41 -27.12 -30.07
C SER A 244 11.14 -26.77 -30.85
#